data_AF-A0A416MFR2-F1
#
_entry.id   AF-A0A416MFR2-F1
#
_cell.length_a   1.000
_cell.length_b   1.000
_cell.length_c   1.000
_cell.angle_alpha   90.00
_cell.angle_beta   90.00
_cell.angle_gamma   90.00
#
_symmetry.space_group_name_H-M   'P 1'
#
loop_
_entity.id
_entity.type
_entity.pdbx_description
1 polymer ?
#
loop_
_entity_poly.entity_id
_entity_poly.type
_entity_poly.pdbx_seq_one_letter_code
_entity_poly.pdbx_strand_id
1 'polypeptide(L)'
;MPYLSEDGSKNVYITNNTRLYGLNKDLEQEGNEQKLEDAMHVLEVMSTNEGCNALIGDVITSMWSIKGYKVSEESPYADAIQQINNGYMAPLIYNGWEGYSVSFGEAVRSWVEGKQTGEEAVAVLDEVQQQKKESGTTYYGEATELLDTKQAAQLSGQIFLEATGADAALISYNIYQPEVLSNLENGYGANGQILPGKMSEEDITIFLPTGWYDTLQTATLTGNQIKQMAKDGCDLRGNGYPYPYVLMTKDGSELEDENEYIVVICGIPKVMKESGSLNLQDTGIVGLDAAKEYLAKVGELSSATLDDSLVQTVE
;
A
#
# COMPACT_ATOMS: atom_id res chain seq x y z
N MET A 1 24.11 -8.35 -6.03
CA MET A 1 25.23 -8.11 -6.95
C MET A 1 24.68 -8.14 -8.36
N PRO A 2 24.95 -7.15 -9.22
CA PRO A 2 24.53 -7.23 -10.61
C PRO A 2 25.33 -8.34 -11.32
N TYR A 3 24.63 -9.20 -12.04
CA TYR A 3 25.19 -10.00 -13.11
C TYR A 3 25.09 -9.20 -14.40
N LEU A 4 26.20 -9.03 -15.09
CA LEU A 4 26.26 -8.35 -16.38
C LEU A 4 26.69 -9.36 -17.42
N SER A 5 25.83 -9.64 -18.40
CA SER A 5 26.16 -10.47 -19.55
C SER A 5 27.18 -9.74 -20.44
N GLU A 6 28.04 -10.48 -21.12
CA GLU A 6 29.10 -9.92 -21.98
C GLU A 6 28.57 -9.00 -23.09
N ASP A 7 27.39 -9.33 -23.66
CA ASP A 7 26.71 -8.54 -24.68
C ASP A 7 25.68 -7.53 -24.11
N GLY A 8 25.55 -7.47 -22.79
CA GLY A 8 24.59 -6.62 -22.08
C GLY A 8 23.11 -6.99 -22.23
N SER A 9 22.77 -8.10 -22.90
CA SER A 9 21.39 -8.50 -23.17
C SER A 9 20.64 -9.08 -21.97
N LYS A 10 21.37 -9.60 -20.98
CA LYS A 10 20.85 -10.29 -19.79
C LYS A 10 21.53 -9.77 -18.52
N ASN A 11 21.42 -8.46 -18.31
CA ASN A 11 21.86 -7.84 -17.06
C ASN A 11 20.77 -8.01 -16.00
N VAL A 12 21.11 -8.60 -14.85
CA VAL A 12 20.14 -8.86 -13.78
C VAL A 12 20.72 -8.57 -12.40
N TYR A 13 19.91 -7.99 -11.51
CA TYR A 13 20.29 -7.84 -10.11
C TYR A 13 20.04 -9.15 -9.36
N ILE A 14 21.10 -9.73 -8.80
CA ILE A 14 20.98 -10.90 -7.94
C ILE A 14 20.80 -10.44 -6.49
N THR A 15 19.59 -10.60 -5.98
CA THR A 15 19.21 -10.38 -4.58
C THR A 15 18.93 -11.70 -3.87
N ASN A 16 19.01 -11.70 -2.54
CA ASN A 16 18.58 -12.81 -1.68
C ASN A 16 17.05 -12.98 -1.72
N ASN A 17 16.51 -14.02 -1.07
CA ASN A 17 15.07 -14.35 -1.03
C ASN A 17 14.21 -13.11 -0.80
N THR A 18 13.33 -12.82 -1.76
CA THR A 18 12.46 -11.62 -1.75
C THR A 18 11.09 -11.87 -1.15
N ARG A 19 10.70 -13.13 -0.93
CA ARG A 19 9.42 -13.52 -0.35
C ARG A 19 9.61 -14.59 0.71
N LEU A 20 9.09 -14.33 1.90
CA LEU A 20 9.09 -15.24 3.05
C LEU A 20 7.65 -15.37 3.54
N TYR A 21 7.23 -16.58 3.84
CA TYR A 21 5.91 -16.86 4.40
C TYR A 21 6.09 -17.35 5.83
N GLY A 22 5.57 -16.58 6.78
CA GLY A 22 5.65 -16.88 8.21
C GLY A 22 4.31 -17.32 8.77
N LEU A 23 4.35 -18.04 9.89
CA LEU A 23 3.16 -18.36 10.68
C LEU A 23 3.03 -17.39 11.84
N ASN A 24 1.80 -17.00 12.17
CA ASN A 24 1.54 -16.22 13.36
C ASN A 24 1.84 -17.07 14.60
N LYS A 25 2.60 -16.53 15.55
CA LYS A 25 2.92 -17.16 16.84
C LYS A 25 1.67 -17.61 17.60
N ASP A 26 0.55 -16.91 17.45
CA ASP A 26 -0.69 -17.25 18.17
C ASP A 26 -1.30 -18.60 17.73
N LEU A 27 -0.85 -19.16 16.61
CA LEU A 27 -1.22 -20.52 16.21
C LEU A 27 -0.70 -21.59 17.19
N GLU A 28 0.28 -21.28 18.03
CA GLU A 28 0.76 -22.18 19.09
C GLU A 28 -0.17 -22.23 20.33
N GLN A 29 -1.16 -21.34 20.42
CA GLN A 29 -2.07 -21.26 21.57
C GLN A 29 -3.08 -22.42 21.56
N GLU A 30 -3.47 -22.87 22.76
CA GLU A 30 -4.47 -23.95 22.95
C GLU A 30 -5.80 -23.59 22.26
N GLY A 31 -6.38 -24.54 21.53
CA GLY A 31 -7.61 -24.34 20.75
C GLY A 31 -7.39 -23.88 19.29
N ASN A 32 -6.15 -23.62 18.87
CA ASN A 32 -5.80 -23.30 17.48
C ASN A 32 -5.18 -24.50 16.72
N GLU A 33 -5.23 -25.72 17.24
CA GLU A 33 -4.53 -26.88 16.70
C GLU A 33 -4.88 -27.15 15.23
N GLN A 34 -6.18 -27.09 14.89
CA GLN A 34 -6.63 -27.26 13.50
C GLN A 34 -6.14 -26.12 12.59
N LYS A 35 -6.15 -24.87 13.08
CA LYS A 35 -5.66 -23.72 12.29
C LYS A 35 -4.16 -23.83 12.03
N LEU A 36 -3.40 -24.31 13.02
CA LEU A 36 -1.98 -24.57 12.85
C LEU A 36 -1.74 -25.69 11.82
N GLU A 37 -2.50 -26.79 11.89
CA GLU A 37 -2.43 -27.86 10.91
C GLU A 37 -2.76 -27.36 9.49
N ASP A 38 -3.85 -26.60 9.33
CA ASP A 38 -4.25 -26.04 8.05
C ASP A 38 -3.19 -25.06 7.50
N ALA A 39 -2.65 -24.18 8.35
CA ALA A 39 -1.62 -23.23 7.94
C ALA A 39 -0.30 -23.94 7.56
N MET A 40 0.07 -24.99 8.29
CA MET A 40 1.21 -25.85 7.94
C MET A 40 0.99 -26.55 6.60
N HIS A 41 -0.24 -27.04 6.34
CA HIS A 41 -0.57 -27.66 5.07
C HIS A 41 -0.51 -26.66 3.90
N VAL A 42 -0.95 -25.42 4.10
CA VAL A 42 -0.78 -24.35 3.10
C VAL A 42 0.70 -24.13 2.78
N LEU A 43 1.56 -24.04 3.81
CA LEU A 43 3.02 -23.89 3.60
C LEU A 43 3.63 -25.12 2.91
N GLU A 44 3.15 -26.33 3.21
CA GLU A 44 3.56 -27.57 2.53
C GLU A 44 3.22 -27.51 1.04
N VAL A 45 1.97 -27.19 0.69
CA VAL A 45 1.51 -27.05 -0.70
C VAL A 45 2.35 -26.00 -1.43
N MET A 46 2.58 -24.84 -0.79
CA MET A 46 3.40 -23.76 -1.33
C MET A 46 4.88 -24.14 -1.48
N SER A 47 5.37 -25.12 -0.72
CA SER A 47 6.75 -25.62 -0.80
C SER A 47 7.00 -26.59 -1.97
N THR A 48 6.14 -26.52 -3.01
CA THR A 48 6.26 -27.29 -4.26
C THR A 48 6.31 -26.35 -5.47
N ASN A 49 6.92 -26.79 -6.58
CA ASN A 49 6.95 -25.99 -7.81
C ASN A 49 5.53 -25.65 -8.30
N GLU A 50 4.60 -26.60 -8.18
CA GLU A 50 3.19 -26.41 -8.54
C GLU A 50 2.52 -25.38 -7.64
N GLY A 51 2.71 -25.46 -6.31
CA GLY A 51 2.13 -24.51 -5.36
C GLY A 51 2.65 -23.09 -5.53
N CYS A 52 3.97 -22.91 -5.72
CA CYS A 52 4.55 -21.59 -6.01
C CYS A 52 4.02 -21.01 -7.33
N ASN A 53 3.92 -21.83 -8.38
CA ASN A 53 3.36 -21.41 -9.66
C ASN A 53 1.85 -21.06 -9.54
N ALA A 54 1.08 -21.78 -8.73
CA ALA A 54 -0.32 -21.48 -8.50
C ALA A 54 -0.53 -20.14 -7.78
N LEU A 55 0.37 -19.80 -6.83
CA LEU A 55 0.26 -18.57 -6.04
C LEU A 55 0.77 -17.32 -6.79
N ILE A 56 1.93 -17.43 -7.43
CA ILE A 56 2.60 -16.26 -8.03
C ILE A 56 2.37 -16.19 -9.55
N GLY A 57 1.97 -17.29 -10.18
CA GLY A 57 1.95 -17.45 -11.63
C GLY A 57 3.34 -17.82 -12.19
N ASP A 58 3.38 -18.08 -13.49
CA ASP A 58 4.63 -18.30 -14.21
C ASP A 58 5.30 -16.96 -14.50
N VAL A 59 6.30 -16.62 -13.69
CA VAL A 59 7.01 -15.34 -13.78
C VAL A 59 8.46 -15.65 -14.14
N ILE A 60 8.84 -15.41 -15.39
CA ILE A 60 10.20 -15.67 -15.90
C ILE A 60 11.29 -14.92 -15.11
N THR A 61 10.93 -13.82 -14.44
CA THR A 61 11.81 -13.00 -13.60
C THR A 61 11.83 -13.43 -12.13
N SER A 62 11.30 -14.61 -11.79
CA SER A 62 11.31 -15.19 -10.44
C SER A 62 12.02 -16.55 -10.45
N MET A 63 12.58 -16.93 -9.29
CA MET A 63 13.15 -18.26 -9.07
C MET A 63 12.63 -18.81 -7.75
N TRP A 64 12.30 -20.09 -7.71
CA TRP A 64 11.85 -20.73 -6.48
C TRP A 64 13.03 -21.29 -5.69
N SER A 65 13.07 -20.97 -4.40
CA SER A 65 13.98 -21.56 -3.41
C SER A 65 13.57 -22.99 -3.03
N ILE A 66 13.07 -23.76 -4.01
CA ILE A 66 12.61 -25.14 -3.86
C ILE A 66 13.67 -26.07 -4.43
N LYS A 67 13.97 -27.13 -3.68
CA LYS A 67 14.93 -28.13 -4.12
C LYS A 67 14.49 -28.74 -5.46
N GLY A 68 15.36 -28.64 -6.46
CA GLY A 68 15.11 -29.20 -7.79
C GLY A 68 14.29 -28.30 -8.72
N TYR A 69 14.00 -27.05 -8.32
CA TYR A 69 13.53 -26.03 -9.26
C TYR A 69 14.55 -25.86 -10.40
N LYS A 70 14.03 -25.75 -11.63
CA LYS A 70 14.83 -25.54 -12.83
C LYS A 70 14.51 -24.15 -13.37
N VAL A 71 15.53 -23.30 -13.43
CA VAL A 71 15.42 -22.00 -14.07
C VAL A 71 15.17 -22.21 -15.56
N SER A 72 14.16 -21.53 -16.10
CA SER A 72 13.88 -21.53 -17.54
C SER A 72 15.06 -20.93 -18.31
N GLU A 73 15.36 -21.46 -19.50
CA GLU A 73 16.38 -20.87 -20.40
C GLU A 73 15.99 -19.45 -20.86
N GLU A 74 14.70 -19.14 -20.85
CA GLU A 74 14.16 -17.81 -21.16
C GLU A 74 14.25 -16.84 -19.97
N SER A 75 14.60 -17.33 -18.78
CA SER A 75 14.76 -16.47 -17.60
C SER A 75 15.98 -15.57 -17.76
N PRO A 76 15.90 -14.28 -17.35
CA PRO A 76 17.09 -13.42 -17.26
C PRO A 76 18.14 -13.95 -16.27
N TYR A 77 17.77 -14.88 -15.38
CA TYR A 77 18.69 -15.51 -14.44
C TYR A 77 19.38 -16.77 -14.97
N ALA A 78 19.00 -17.26 -16.17
CA ALA A 78 19.53 -18.51 -16.73
C ALA A 78 21.07 -18.53 -16.76
N ASP A 79 21.67 -17.41 -17.19
CA ASP A 79 23.12 -17.28 -17.35
C ASP A 79 23.83 -16.92 -16.02
N ALA A 80 23.05 -16.51 -15.02
CA ALA A 80 23.54 -16.12 -13.69
C ALA A 80 23.49 -17.27 -12.66
N ILE A 81 22.89 -18.42 -13.00
CA ILE A 81 22.57 -19.48 -12.02
C ILE A 81 23.79 -20.04 -11.29
N GLN A 82 24.93 -20.13 -11.96
CA GLN A 82 26.17 -20.58 -11.33
C GLN A 82 26.66 -19.57 -10.29
N GLN A 83 26.55 -18.27 -10.57
CA GLN A 83 26.92 -17.23 -9.61
C GLN A 83 25.97 -17.25 -8.40
N ILE A 84 24.67 -17.42 -8.64
CA ILE A 84 23.66 -17.56 -7.57
C ILE A 84 23.99 -18.76 -6.67
N ASN A 85 24.23 -19.93 -7.25
CA ASN A 85 24.57 -21.15 -6.50
C ASN A 85 25.91 -21.04 -5.74
N ASN A 86 26.82 -20.20 -6.21
CA ASN A 86 28.08 -19.88 -5.53
C ASN A 86 27.93 -18.81 -4.44
N GLY A 87 26.70 -18.32 -4.19
CA GLY A 87 26.41 -17.36 -3.14
C GLY A 87 26.67 -15.89 -3.51
N TYR A 88 26.83 -15.56 -4.80
CA TYR A 88 26.99 -14.17 -5.27
C TYR A 88 25.64 -13.41 -5.28
N MET A 89 25.02 -13.32 -4.12
CA MET A 89 23.73 -12.65 -3.90
C MET A 89 23.93 -11.44 -3.00
N ALA A 90 23.28 -10.31 -3.31
CA ALA A 90 23.19 -9.22 -2.33
C ALA A 90 22.09 -9.55 -1.30
N PRO A 91 22.36 -9.45 0.01
CA PRO A 91 21.32 -9.52 1.03
C PRO A 91 20.49 -8.22 0.98
N LEU A 92 19.61 -8.11 0.00
CA LEU A 92 18.59 -7.06 -0.01
C LEU A 92 17.42 -7.57 0.83
N ILE A 93 17.55 -7.44 2.14
CA ILE A 93 16.41 -7.57 3.04
C ILE A 93 15.81 -6.17 3.08
N TYR A 94 14.60 -5.95 2.55
CA TYR A 94 13.96 -4.62 2.60
C TYR A 94 13.86 -4.09 4.05
N ASN A 95 13.76 -5.00 5.02
CA ASN A 95 13.78 -4.70 6.45
C ASN A 95 15.07 -3.96 6.85
N GLY A 96 14.91 -2.72 7.28
CA GLY A 96 15.98 -1.79 7.62
C GLY A 96 16.41 -0.88 6.48
N TRP A 97 15.78 -0.93 5.28
CA TRP A 97 16.04 -0.01 4.16
C TRP A 97 14.97 1.07 4.01
N GLU A 98 13.88 0.96 4.73
CA GLU A 98 12.67 1.76 4.51
C GLU A 98 12.95 3.25 4.78
N GLY A 99 13.73 3.54 5.83
CA GLY A 99 14.21 4.89 6.12
C GLY A 99 15.31 5.45 5.20
N TYR A 100 15.82 4.66 4.25
CA TYR A 100 16.92 5.02 3.34
C TYR A 100 16.48 5.11 1.88
N SER A 101 15.49 4.29 1.52
CA SER A 101 15.12 4.03 0.12
C SER A 101 14.64 5.27 -0.60
N VAL A 102 13.86 6.11 0.07
CA VAL A 102 13.31 7.35 -0.51
C VAL A 102 14.41 8.35 -0.80
N SER A 103 15.18 8.76 0.22
CA SER A 103 16.24 9.75 0.07
C SER A 103 17.30 9.30 -0.93
N PHE A 104 17.65 8.01 -0.91
CA PHE A 104 18.56 7.45 -1.89
C PHE A 104 17.96 7.40 -3.29
N GLY A 105 16.68 7.03 -3.42
CA GLY A 105 15.96 7.01 -4.69
C GLY A 105 15.88 8.39 -5.35
N GLU A 106 15.55 9.43 -4.58
CA GLU A 106 15.52 10.83 -5.06
C GLU A 106 16.92 11.34 -5.42
N ALA A 107 17.94 10.94 -4.67
CA ALA A 107 19.32 11.26 -4.99
C ALA A 107 19.77 10.59 -6.30
N VAL A 108 19.47 9.31 -6.50
CA VAL A 108 19.76 8.61 -7.76
C VAL A 108 18.98 9.23 -8.91
N ARG A 109 17.71 9.57 -8.71
CA ARG A 109 16.89 10.27 -9.71
C ARG A 109 17.54 11.59 -10.11
N SER A 110 17.90 12.42 -9.15
CA SER A 110 18.54 13.73 -9.39
C SER A 110 19.88 13.57 -10.12
N TRP A 111 20.64 12.51 -9.82
CA TRP A 111 21.88 12.20 -10.53
C TRP A 111 21.61 11.81 -11.99
N VAL A 112 20.65 10.92 -12.25
CA VAL A 112 20.24 10.50 -13.60
C VAL A 112 19.70 11.68 -14.41
N GLU A 113 18.99 12.62 -13.77
CA GLU A 113 18.50 13.86 -14.39
C GLU A 113 19.61 14.91 -14.61
N GLY A 114 20.85 14.63 -14.18
CA GLY A 114 22.00 15.55 -14.32
C GLY A 114 21.95 16.76 -13.38
N LYS A 115 21.09 16.72 -12.35
CA LYS A 115 20.94 17.79 -11.35
C LYS A 115 22.00 17.72 -10.24
N GLN A 116 22.61 16.55 -10.05
CA GLN A 116 23.73 16.33 -9.13
C GLN A 116 24.70 15.26 -9.65
N THR A 117 25.85 15.11 -9.01
CA THR A 117 26.87 14.10 -9.29
C THR A 117 26.59 12.78 -8.59
N GLY A 118 27.28 11.72 -9.03
CA GLY A 118 27.21 10.41 -8.36
C GLY A 118 27.79 10.46 -6.95
N GLU A 119 28.87 11.22 -6.72
CA GLU A 119 29.42 11.41 -5.38
C GLU A 119 28.44 12.14 -4.44
N GLU A 120 27.74 13.16 -4.93
CA GLU A 120 26.68 13.85 -4.16
C GLU A 120 25.53 12.91 -3.83
N ALA A 121 25.14 12.02 -4.76
CA ALA A 121 24.10 11.04 -4.51
C ALA A 121 24.49 10.01 -3.43
N VAL A 122 25.76 9.58 -3.42
CA VAL A 122 26.30 8.69 -2.38
C VAL A 122 26.38 9.40 -1.04
N ALA A 123 26.79 10.66 -1.01
CA ALA A 123 26.86 11.44 0.23
C ALA A 123 25.50 11.57 0.92
N VAL A 124 24.40 11.68 0.16
CA VAL A 124 23.03 11.64 0.71
C VAL A 124 22.76 10.31 1.42
N LEU A 125 23.19 9.18 0.85
CA LEU A 125 23.01 7.87 1.50
C LEU A 125 23.81 7.78 2.81
N ASP A 126 25.05 8.26 2.82
CA ASP A 126 25.90 8.27 4.02
C ASP A 126 25.31 9.16 5.12
N GLU A 127 24.80 10.34 4.76
CA GLU A 127 24.15 11.25 5.70
C GLU A 127 22.89 10.62 6.30
N VAL A 128 22.04 10.00 5.49
CA VAL A 128 20.80 9.35 5.97
C VAL A 128 21.12 8.15 6.87
N GLN A 129 22.16 7.36 6.54
CA GLN A 129 22.71 6.31 7.42
C GLN A 129 23.12 6.85 8.78
N GLN A 130 23.83 7.97 8.80
CA GLN A 130 24.27 8.58 10.04
C GLN A 130 23.10 9.15 10.85
N GLN A 131 22.19 9.88 10.20
CA GLN A 131 21.00 10.44 10.83
C GLN A 131 20.12 9.35 11.45
N LYS A 132 19.80 8.28 10.72
CA LYS A 132 18.95 7.19 11.23
C LYS A 132 19.58 6.44 12.39
N LYS A 133 20.90 6.25 12.35
CA LYS A 133 21.66 5.67 13.46
C LYS A 133 21.59 6.52 14.73
N GLU A 134 21.47 7.83 14.57
CA GLU A 134 21.41 8.80 15.68
C GLU A 134 19.98 9.10 16.15
N SER A 135 18.98 9.09 15.25
CA SER A 135 17.60 9.52 15.54
C SER A 135 16.64 8.40 15.92
N GLY A 136 16.91 7.15 15.53
CA GLY A 136 15.90 6.08 15.59
C GLY A 136 14.71 6.33 14.63
N THR A 137 13.67 5.52 14.75
CA THR A 137 12.43 5.65 13.97
C THR A 137 11.53 6.73 14.59
N THR A 138 11.07 7.68 13.77
CA THR A 138 10.05 8.64 14.16
C THR A 138 8.67 7.99 14.10
N TYR A 139 7.90 8.17 15.17
CA TYR A 139 6.53 7.69 15.26
C TYR A 139 5.58 8.88 15.42
N TYR A 140 4.44 8.82 14.73
CA TYR A 140 3.44 9.89 14.69
C TYR A 140 2.23 9.58 15.56
N GLY A 141 2.10 8.36 16.07
CA GLY A 141 1.05 7.96 16.99
C GLY A 141 1.21 6.49 17.38
N GLU A 142 0.27 5.97 18.15
CA GLU A 142 0.24 4.57 18.57
C GLU A 142 -1.19 4.04 18.48
N ALA A 143 -1.39 2.96 17.70
CA ALA A 143 -2.64 2.23 17.69
C ALA A 143 -2.68 1.31 18.91
N THR A 144 -3.71 1.43 19.74
CA THR A 144 -3.84 0.62 20.97
C THR A 144 -4.61 -0.68 20.75
N GLU A 145 -5.25 -0.83 19.59
CA GLU A 145 -5.99 -2.03 19.19
C GLU A 145 -5.98 -2.20 17.66
N LEU A 146 -6.46 -3.35 17.19
CA LEU A 146 -6.59 -3.62 15.76
C LEU A 146 -7.80 -2.87 15.20
N LEU A 147 -7.58 -2.10 14.13
CA LEU A 147 -8.67 -1.50 13.34
C LEU A 147 -8.76 -2.21 11.98
N ASP A 148 -9.98 -2.57 11.60
CA ASP A 148 -10.23 -3.23 10.33
C ASP A 148 -10.07 -2.28 9.12
N THR A 149 -10.13 -2.83 7.90
CA THR A 149 -9.94 -2.06 6.67
C THR A 149 -11.00 -0.97 6.46
N LYS A 150 -12.23 -1.17 6.95
CA LYS A 150 -13.29 -0.14 6.89
C LYS A 150 -12.98 0.99 7.87
N GLN A 151 -12.56 0.66 9.09
CA GLN A 151 -12.14 1.63 10.09
C GLN A 151 -10.90 2.42 9.63
N ALA A 152 -9.97 1.78 8.92
CA ALA A 152 -8.83 2.47 8.31
C ALA A 152 -9.27 3.46 7.20
N ALA A 153 -10.31 3.11 6.43
CA ALA A 153 -10.93 4.00 5.46
C ALA A 153 -11.64 5.18 6.14
N GLN A 154 -12.35 4.94 7.24
CA GLN A 154 -12.98 5.97 8.06
C GLN A 154 -11.94 6.93 8.66
N LEU A 155 -10.84 6.41 9.21
CA LEU A 155 -9.74 7.23 9.70
C LEU A 155 -9.16 8.11 8.59
N SER A 156 -8.90 7.53 7.41
CA SER A 156 -8.41 8.28 6.24
C SER A 156 -9.39 9.39 5.85
N GLY A 157 -10.70 9.11 5.86
CA GLY A 157 -11.74 10.10 5.58
C GLY A 157 -11.76 11.24 6.57
N GLN A 158 -11.65 10.95 7.88
CA GLN A 158 -11.58 11.95 8.94
C GLN A 158 -10.34 12.85 8.80
N ILE A 159 -9.18 12.25 8.53
CA ILE A 159 -7.91 12.98 8.29
C ILE A 159 -8.09 13.92 7.08
N PHE A 160 -8.64 13.42 5.98
CA PHE A 160 -8.76 14.20 4.75
C PHE A 160 -9.83 15.29 4.84
N LEU A 161 -10.94 15.06 5.54
CA LEU A 161 -11.91 16.10 5.86
C LEU A 161 -11.27 17.23 6.67
N GLU A 162 -10.50 16.89 7.71
CA GLU A 162 -9.82 17.88 8.53
C GLU A 162 -8.79 18.69 7.73
N ALA A 163 -7.99 18.01 6.90
CA ALA A 163 -6.92 18.65 6.13
C ALA A 163 -7.44 19.55 5.00
N THR A 164 -8.49 19.13 4.30
CA THR A 164 -9.01 19.85 3.13
C THR A 164 -10.10 20.86 3.47
N GLY A 165 -10.82 20.66 4.58
CA GLY A 165 -12.05 21.39 4.87
C GLY A 165 -13.20 21.09 3.90
N ALA A 166 -13.11 19.97 3.15
CA ALA A 166 -14.18 19.51 2.26
C ALA A 166 -15.47 19.22 3.03
N ASP A 167 -16.61 19.26 2.34
CA ASP A 167 -17.92 18.99 2.92
C ASP A 167 -18.15 17.50 3.16
N ALA A 168 -17.58 16.65 2.30
CA ALA A 168 -17.71 15.20 2.36
C ALA A 168 -16.42 14.47 1.94
N ALA A 169 -16.32 13.20 2.30
CA ALA A 169 -15.28 12.28 1.86
C ALA A 169 -15.89 10.97 1.37
N LEU A 170 -15.40 10.47 0.23
CA LEU A 170 -15.67 9.14 -0.29
C LEU A 170 -14.35 8.36 -0.33
N ILE A 171 -14.16 7.47 0.64
CA ILE A 171 -12.95 6.64 0.74
C ILE A 171 -13.28 5.20 0.41
N SER A 172 -12.86 4.74 -0.77
CA SER A 172 -13.03 3.33 -1.14
C SER A 172 -12.11 2.46 -0.30
N TYR A 173 -12.50 1.21 -0.05
CA TYR A 173 -11.68 0.28 0.73
C TYR A 173 -11.76 -1.14 0.20
N ASN A 174 -10.70 -1.92 0.44
CA ASN A 174 -10.63 -3.27 -0.09
C ASN A 174 -11.51 -4.24 0.69
N ILE A 175 -12.13 -5.15 -0.06
CA ILE A 175 -12.76 -6.37 0.43
C ILE A 175 -12.22 -7.53 -0.40
N TYR A 176 -12.18 -8.72 0.16
CA TYR A 176 -11.79 -9.90 -0.59
C TYR A 176 -12.83 -10.19 -1.69
N GLN A 177 -12.37 -10.29 -2.93
CA GLN A 177 -13.19 -10.61 -4.09
C GLN A 177 -12.57 -11.79 -4.84
N PRO A 178 -13.15 -13.01 -4.75
CA PRO A 178 -12.52 -14.22 -5.28
C PRO A 178 -12.37 -14.22 -6.81
N GLU A 179 -13.18 -13.43 -7.52
CA GLU A 179 -13.13 -13.31 -8.98
C GLU A 179 -12.13 -12.26 -9.48
N VAL A 180 -11.51 -11.48 -8.58
CA VAL A 180 -10.55 -10.44 -8.93
C VAL A 180 -9.13 -10.92 -8.62
N LEU A 181 -8.26 -10.85 -9.63
CA LEU A 181 -6.84 -11.15 -9.44
C LEU A 181 -6.19 -10.10 -8.52
N SER A 182 -5.26 -10.53 -7.66
CA SER A 182 -4.61 -9.66 -6.67
C SER A 182 -3.95 -8.41 -7.26
N ASN A 183 -3.37 -8.50 -8.47
CA ASN A 183 -2.77 -7.37 -9.17
C ASN A 183 -3.79 -6.39 -9.78
N LEU A 184 -5.08 -6.69 -9.70
CA LEU A 184 -6.19 -5.87 -10.20
C LEU A 184 -7.02 -5.24 -9.08
N GLU A 185 -6.67 -5.51 -7.81
CA GLU A 185 -7.34 -5.00 -6.62
C GLU A 185 -7.31 -3.45 -6.52
N ASN A 186 -8.00 -2.93 -5.50
CA ASN A 186 -8.15 -1.50 -5.29
C ASN A 186 -6.89 -0.86 -4.69
N GLY A 187 -5.95 -0.53 -5.57
CA GLY A 187 -4.74 0.23 -5.23
C GLY A 187 -4.94 1.72 -5.00
N TYR A 188 -6.19 2.24 -5.01
CA TYR A 188 -6.49 3.68 -4.80
C TYR A 188 -7.43 3.92 -3.60
N GLY A 189 -7.70 2.87 -2.82
CA GLY A 189 -8.52 2.89 -1.63
C GLY A 189 -7.71 2.53 -0.39
N ALA A 190 -8.37 2.52 0.76
CA ALA A 190 -7.78 2.04 1.99
C ALA A 190 -7.48 0.54 1.88
N ASN A 191 -6.30 0.18 2.32
CA ASN A 191 -5.75 -1.17 2.23
C ASN A 191 -5.33 -1.67 3.61
N GLY A 192 -5.26 -2.99 3.79
CA GLY A 192 -4.77 -3.58 5.03
C GLY A 192 -5.59 -3.27 6.29
N GLN A 193 -5.03 -3.63 7.43
CA GLN A 193 -5.58 -3.38 8.76
C GLN A 193 -4.54 -2.56 9.54
N ILE A 194 -5.00 -1.75 10.49
CA ILE A 194 -4.09 -1.04 11.40
C ILE A 194 -3.86 -1.96 12.58
N LEU A 195 -2.62 -2.42 12.75
CA LEU A 195 -2.24 -3.31 13.85
C LEU A 195 -1.84 -2.48 15.08
N PRO A 196 -2.04 -3.02 16.31
CA PRO A 196 -1.58 -2.35 17.52
C PRO A 196 -0.08 -2.11 17.49
N GLY A 197 0.34 -0.90 17.83
CA GLY A 197 1.74 -0.50 17.86
C GLY A 197 1.96 0.94 17.43
N LYS A 198 3.21 1.39 17.57
CA LYS A 198 3.63 2.73 17.15
C LYS A 198 3.64 2.83 15.64
N MET A 199 3.17 3.96 15.11
CA MET A 199 3.00 4.19 13.68
C MET A 199 4.08 5.12 13.13
N SER A 200 4.93 4.59 12.25
CA SER A 200 5.85 5.34 11.40
C SER A 200 5.17 5.76 10.09
N GLU A 201 5.87 6.48 9.21
CA GLU A 201 5.36 6.78 7.85
C GLU A 201 5.00 5.51 7.09
N GLU A 202 5.80 4.45 7.22
CA GLU A 202 5.57 3.17 6.55
C GLU A 202 4.26 2.55 7.01
N ASP A 203 4.04 2.49 8.33
CA ASP A 203 2.82 1.94 8.92
C ASP A 203 1.58 2.73 8.47
N ILE A 204 1.70 4.05 8.35
CA ILE A 204 0.61 4.91 7.84
C ILE A 204 0.31 4.60 6.38
N THR A 205 1.34 4.46 5.54
CA THR A 205 1.17 4.23 4.10
C THR A 205 0.57 2.86 3.77
N ILE A 206 0.57 1.90 4.70
CA ILE A 206 -0.10 0.60 4.51
C ILE A 206 -1.60 0.79 4.28
N PHE A 207 -2.23 1.71 5.01
CA PHE A 207 -3.67 1.92 4.93
C PHE A 207 -4.11 3.17 4.19
N LEU A 208 -3.20 4.12 3.98
CA LEU A 208 -3.52 5.40 3.40
C LEU A 208 -3.76 5.29 1.87
N PRO A 209 -4.93 5.70 1.35
CA PRO A 209 -5.24 5.58 -0.08
C PRO A 209 -4.31 6.36 -1.02
N THR A 210 -3.67 7.43 -0.54
CA THR A 210 -2.76 8.28 -1.31
C THR A 210 -1.30 7.82 -1.26
N GLY A 211 -1.00 6.77 -0.51
CA GLY A 211 0.37 6.30 -0.30
C GLY A 211 1.29 7.43 0.17
N TRP A 212 2.48 7.52 -0.43
CA TRP A 212 3.57 8.38 0.04
C TRP A 212 3.47 9.84 -0.41
N TYR A 213 3.06 10.08 -1.65
CA TYR A 213 3.25 11.37 -2.32
C TYR A 213 2.02 11.93 -3.01
N ASP A 214 0.96 11.13 -3.17
CA ASP A 214 -0.21 11.63 -3.88
C ASP A 214 -0.89 12.72 -3.04
N THR A 215 -1.29 13.78 -3.73
CA THR A 215 -2.04 14.88 -3.15
C THR A 215 -3.53 14.58 -3.16
N LEU A 216 -4.24 15.09 -2.15
CA LEU A 216 -5.68 14.94 -2.04
C LEU A 216 -6.38 15.63 -3.21
N GLN A 217 -7.29 14.90 -3.84
CA GLN A 217 -8.11 15.39 -4.95
C GLN A 217 -9.53 15.64 -4.47
N THR A 218 -10.12 16.76 -4.89
CA THR A 218 -11.51 17.09 -4.60
C THR A 218 -12.33 17.23 -5.87
N ALA A 219 -13.65 17.06 -5.78
CA ALA A 219 -14.60 17.36 -6.84
C ALA A 219 -15.80 18.13 -6.26
N THR A 220 -16.48 18.90 -7.11
CA THR A 220 -17.80 19.46 -6.78
C THR A 220 -18.87 18.53 -7.33
N LEU A 221 -19.67 17.93 -6.46
CA LEU A 221 -20.74 16.99 -6.81
C LEU A 221 -22.03 17.32 -6.06
N THR A 222 -23.17 16.98 -6.65
CA THR A 222 -24.45 17.09 -5.93
C THR A 222 -24.57 16.00 -4.86
N GLY A 223 -25.39 16.23 -3.83
CA GLY A 223 -25.65 15.24 -2.80
C GLY A 223 -26.15 13.91 -3.38
N ASN A 224 -26.98 13.96 -4.43
CA ASN A 224 -27.47 12.78 -5.13
C ASN A 224 -26.33 12.01 -5.82
N GLN A 225 -25.40 12.70 -6.48
CA GLN A 225 -24.23 12.06 -7.10
C GLN A 225 -23.34 11.37 -6.06
N ILE A 226 -23.10 12.02 -4.92
CA ILE A 226 -22.27 11.46 -3.83
C ILE A 226 -22.93 10.21 -3.24
N LYS A 227 -24.23 10.26 -2.94
CA LYS A 227 -25.00 9.11 -2.45
C LYS A 227 -25.00 7.96 -3.45
N GLN A 228 -25.22 8.25 -4.73
CA GLN A 228 -25.21 7.24 -5.77
C GLN A 228 -23.83 6.57 -5.89
N MET A 229 -22.73 7.34 -5.83
CA MET A 229 -21.38 6.77 -5.80
C MET A 229 -21.15 5.89 -4.58
N ALA A 230 -21.56 6.33 -3.39
CA ALA A 230 -21.45 5.53 -2.17
C ALA A 230 -22.22 4.21 -2.28
N LYS A 231 -23.40 4.23 -2.92
CA LYS A 231 -24.26 3.06 -3.14
C LYS A 231 -23.68 2.08 -4.17
N ASP A 232 -23.20 2.60 -5.29
CA ASP A 232 -22.67 1.79 -6.39
C ASP A 232 -21.29 1.22 -6.08
N GLY A 233 -20.52 1.90 -5.24
CA GLY A 233 -19.12 1.57 -4.97
C GLY A 233 -18.16 1.96 -6.09
N CYS A 234 -16.90 1.61 -5.90
CA CYS A 234 -15.78 1.95 -6.76
C CYS A 234 -15.39 0.76 -7.65
N ASP A 235 -15.92 0.68 -8.87
CA ASP A 235 -15.38 -0.23 -9.88
C ASP A 235 -14.22 0.45 -10.64
N LEU A 236 -13.00 0.21 -10.19
CA LEU A 236 -11.78 0.77 -10.79
C LEU A 236 -11.44 0.19 -12.16
N ARG A 237 -12.02 -0.97 -12.52
CA ARG A 237 -11.64 -1.72 -13.72
C ARG A 237 -12.76 -1.81 -14.75
N GLY A 238 -13.99 -1.48 -14.36
CA GLY A 238 -15.19 -1.69 -15.16
C GLY A 238 -15.49 -3.19 -15.34
N ASN A 239 -15.13 -4.03 -14.36
CA ASN A 239 -15.26 -5.48 -14.43
C ASN A 239 -16.51 -6.02 -13.70
N GLY A 240 -17.32 -5.14 -13.09
CA GLY A 240 -18.54 -5.52 -12.37
C GLY A 240 -18.31 -5.89 -10.91
N TYR A 241 -17.11 -5.64 -10.36
CA TYR A 241 -16.76 -5.94 -8.98
C TYR A 241 -16.39 -4.65 -8.21
N PRO A 242 -17.38 -3.84 -7.80
CA PRO A 242 -17.12 -2.58 -7.12
C PRO A 242 -16.61 -2.79 -5.69
N TYR A 243 -15.72 -1.91 -5.25
CA TYR A 243 -15.26 -1.82 -3.87
C TYR A 243 -16.13 -0.84 -3.07
N PRO A 244 -16.51 -1.14 -1.83
CA PRO A 244 -17.34 -0.25 -1.03
C PRO A 244 -16.62 1.07 -0.72
N TYR A 245 -17.42 2.13 -0.50
CA TYR A 245 -16.96 3.40 0.07
C TYR A 245 -17.35 3.51 1.54
N VAL A 246 -16.52 4.20 2.32
CA VAL A 246 -16.98 4.93 3.51
C VAL A 246 -17.32 6.34 3.07
N LEU A 247 -18.60 6.73 3.19
CA LEU A 247 -19.07 8.10 3.01
C LEU A 247 -19.07 8.81 4.35
N MET A 248 -18.39 9.96 4.43
CA MET A 248 -18.37 10.82 5.61
C MET A 248 -18.75 12.25 5.23
N THR A 249 -19.38 12.97 6.15
CA THR A 249 -19.63 14.42 6.02
C THR A 249 -18.96 15.16 7.17
N LYS A 250 -18.53 16.40 6.92
CA LYS A 250 -17.69 17.19 7.85
C LYS A 250 -18.23 17.34 9.26
N ASP A 251 -19.56 17.25 9.42
CA ASP A 251 -20.29 17.47 10.67
C ASP A 251 -21.40 16.44 10.89
N GLY A 252 -21.40 15.34 10.14
CA GLY A 252 -22.43 14.31 10.21
C GLY A 252 -23.77 14.69 9.58
N SER A 253 -23.90 15.86 8.95
CA SER A 253 -25.13 16.28 8.28
C SER A 253 -25.43 15.41 7.05
N GLU A 254 -26.71 15.19 6.78
CA GLU A 254 -27.16 14.57 5.54
C GLU A 254 -26.87 15.48 4.34
N LEU A 255 -26.56 14.86 3.21
CA LEU A 255 -26.40 15.55 1.93
C LEU A 255 -27.77 15.75 1.29
N GLU A 256 -28.17 16.98 0.99
CA GLU A 256 -29.38 17.24 0.20
C GLU A 256 -29.10 17.01 -1.28
N ASP A 257 -30.03 16.32 -1.96
CA ASP A 257 -29.79 15.74 -3.29
C ASP A 257 -29.35 16.75 -4.36
N GLU A 258 -29.91 17.95 -4.33
CA GLU A 258 -29.68 19.00 -5.32
C GLU A 258 -28.58 20.00 -4.92
N ASN A 259 -28.12 19.97 -3.67
CA ASN A 259 -27.06 20.86 -3.22
C ASN A 259 -25.69 20.34 -3.69
N GLU A 260 -24.80 21.27 -4.05
CA GLU A 260 -23.42 20.96 -4.42
C GLU A 260 -22.52 20.97 -3.19
N TYR A 261 -21.59 20.01 -3.15
CA TYR A 261 -20.65 19.79 -2.06
C TYR A 261 -19.25 19.61 -2.63
N ILE A 262 -18.25 20.11 -1.92
CA ILE A 262 -16.85 19.77 -2.19
C ILE A 262 -16.57 18.43 -1.51
N VAL A 263 -16.17 17.43 -2.28
CA VAL A 263 -15.91 16.07 -1.79
C VAL A 263 -14.48 15.65 -2.10
N VAL A 264 -13.77 15.14 -1.09
CA VAL A 264 -12.49 14.44 -1.30
C VAL A 264 -12.79 12.99 -1.71
N ILE A 265 -12.16 12.51 -2.78
CA ILE A 265 -12.48 11.19 -3.36
C ILE A 265 -11.21 10.34 -3.48
N CYS A 266 -11.20 9.17 -2.84
CA CYS A 266 -10.14 8.16 -2.96
C CYS A 266 -10.71 6.86 -3.54
N GLY A 267 -10.22 6.51 -4.73
CA GLY A 267 -10.81 5.51 -5.61
C GLY A 267 -11.90 6.14 -6.46
N ILE A 268 -11.64 6.31 -7.76
CA ILE A 268 -12.58 6.90 -8.72
C ILE A 268 -12.99 5.80 -9.70
N PRO A 269 -14.29 5.52 -9.88
CA PRO A 269 -14.74 4.48 -10.79
C PRO A 269 -14.24 4.73 -12.21
N LYS A 270 -13.88 3.67 -12.93
CA LYS A 270 -13.33 3.77 -14.29
C LYS A 270 -14.24 4.59 -15.22
N VAL A 271 -15.55 4.34 -15.16
CA VAL A 271 -16.55 5.02 -15.98
C VAL A 271 -16.50 6.54 -15.78
N MET A 272 -16.34 7.01 -14.54
CA MET A 272 -16.25 8.44 -14.24
C MET A 272 -14.89 9.04 -14.61
N LYS A 273 -13.82 8.25 -14.45
CA LYS A 273 -12.47 8.65 -14.86
C LYS A 273 -12.38 8.81 -16.38
N GLU A 274 -12.99 7.92 -17.15
CA GLU A 274 -12.97 7.93 -18.63
C GLU A 274 -13.94 8.95 -19.22
N SER A 275 -15.08 9.20 -18.59
CA SER A 275 -16.03 10.22 -19.05
C SER A 275 -15.53 11.65 -18.82
N GLY A 276 -14.57 11.85 -17.89
CA GLY A 276 -14.17 13.18 -17.44
C GLY A 276 -15.29 13.92 -16.71
N SER A 277 -16.28 13.20 -16.17
CA SER A 277 -17.44 13.80 -15.51
C SER A 277 -17.11 14.44 -14.15
N LEU A 278 -15.93 14.15 -13.60
CA LEU A 278 -15.43 14.73 -12.37
C LEU A 278 -14.49 15.89 -12.71
N ASN A 279 -14.86 17.12 -12.34
CA ASN A 279 -13.96 18.26 -12.40
C ASN A 279 -12.99 18.21 -11.20
N LEU A 280 -12.06 17.26 -11.24
CA LEU A 280 -11.09 17.04 -10.16
C LEU A 280 -10.18 18.26 -9.98
N GLN A 281 -10.00 18.67 -8.73
CA GLN A 281 -9.12 19.73 -8.30
C GLN A 281 -8.06 19.16 -7.36
N ASP A 282 -6.79 19.42 -7.70
CA ASP A 282 -5.67 19.10 -6.83
C ASP A 282 -5.58 20.13 -5.71
N THR A 283 -5.59 19.67 -4.46
CA THR A 283 -5.47 20.54 -3.29
C THR A 283 -4.03 20.95 -3.01
N GLY A 284 -3.05 20.22 -3.55
CA GLY A 284 -1.63 20.35 -3.20
C GLY A 284 -1.27 19.79 -1.82
N ILE A 285 -2.24 19.24 -1.07
CA ILE A 285 -2.03 18.67 0.26
C ILE A 285 -1.62 17.21 0.10
N VAL A 286 -0.41 16.85 0.54
CA VAL A 286 0.07 15.47 0.57
C VAL A 286 -0.67 14.70 1.66
N GLY A 287 -1.34 13.60 1.31
CA GLY A 287 -2.16 12.85 2.27
C GLY A 287 -1.36 12.29 3.45
N LEU A 288 -0.11 11.87 3.21
CA LEU A 288 0.78 11.37 4.27
C LEU A 288 1.14 12.48 5.27
N ASP A 289 1.36 13.71 4.81
CA ASP A 289 1.64 14.85 5.70
C ASP A 289 0.42 15.18 6.56
N ALA A 290 -0.78 15.19 5.97
CA ALA A 290 -2.02 15.34 6.73
C ALA A 290 -2.21 14.25 7.79
N ALA A 291 -1.92 12.99 7.44
CA ALA A 291 -2.01 11.88 8.39
C ALA A 291 -1.01 12.00 9.54
N LYS A 292 0.24 12.40 9.26
CA LYS A 292 1.25 12.65 10.29
C LYS A 292 0.84 13.74 11.27
N GLU A 293 0.34 14.87 10.76
CA GLU A 293 -0.13 15.98 11.59
C GLU A 293 -1.31 15.58 12.47
N TYR A 294 -2.29 14.88 11.88
CA TYR A 294 -3.46 14.39 12.61
C TYR A 294 -3.08 13.39 13.70
N LEU A 295 -2.25 12.39 13.39
CA LEU A 295 -1.83 11.36 14.34
C LEU A 295 -1.00 11.96 15.48
N ALA A 296 -0.10 12.90 15.16
CA ALA A 296 0.73 13.56 16.19
C ALA A 296 -0.12 14.37 17.17
N LYS A 297 -1.25 14.92 16.71
CA LYS A 297 -2.24 15.63 17.54
C LYS A 297 -3.02 14.67 18.43
N VAL A 298 -3.42 13.52 17.90
CA VAL A 298 -4.25 12.53 18.60
C VAL A 298 -3.44 11.71 19.60
N GLY A 299 -2.22 11.32 19.25
CA GLY A 299 -1.33 10.49 20.06
C GLY A 299 -1.72 9.01 20.05
N GLU A 300 -2.85 8.67 20.66
CA GLU A 300 -3.37 7.30 20.77
C GLU A 300 -4.58 7.06 19.86
N LEU A 301 -4.49 6.05 19.00
CA LEU A 301 -5.51 5.67 18.04
C LEU A 301 -6.22 4.38 18.49
N SER A 302 -7.54 4.43 18.54
CA SER A 302 -8.42 3.28 18.78
C SER A 302 -9.73 3.47 18.03
N SER A 303 -10.63 2.50 18.10
CA SER A 303 -12.00 2.64 17.58
C SER A 303 -12.72 3.84 18.20
N ALA A 304 -12.43 4.17 19.46
CA ALA A 304 -13.01 5.34 20.14
C ALA A 304 -12.50 6.69 19.60
N THR A 305 -11.40 6.69 18.86
CA THR A 305 -10.86 7.87 18.18
C THR A 305 -11.61 8.16 16.87
N LEU A 306 -12.24 7.14 16.28
CA LEU A 306 -13.00 7.27 15.04
C LEU A 306 -14.34 7.95 15.34
N ASP A 307 -14.62 9.03 14.62
CA ASP A 307 -15.89 9.73 14.78
C ASP A 307 -16.98 9.09 13.91
N ASP A 308 -17.70 8.14 14.50
CA ASP A 308 -18.83 7.46 13.86
C ASP A 308 -19.97 8.42 13.49
N SER A 309 -20.07 9.61 14.10
CA SER A 309 -21.12 10.57 13.78
C SER A 309 -20.95 11.21 12.41
N LEU A 310 -19.74 11.18 11.85
CA LEU A 310 -19.46 11.68 10.50
C LEU A 310 -19.90 10.71 9.42
N VAL A 311 -20.00 9.41 9.74
CA VAL A 311 -20.29 8.34 8.77
C VAL A 311 -21.76 8.37 8.36
N GLN A 312 -22.01 8.41 7.05
CA GLN A 312 -23.35 8.40 6.50
C GLN A 312 -23.75 6.99 6.07
N THR A 313 -25.00 6.63 6.30
CA THR A 313 -25.61 5.42 5.75
C THR A 313 -26.39 5.79 4.50
N VAL A 314 -26.15 5.09 3.39
CA VAL A 314 -26.88 5.29 2.14
C VAL A 314 -27.77 4.08 1.90
N GLU A 315 -29.09 4.30 1.91
CA GLU A 315 -30.11 3.26 1.63
C GLU A 315 -30.30 2.99 0.12
#